data_AF-A0A3P6CE98-F1
#
_entry.id   AF-A0A3P6CE98-F1
#
_cell.length_a   1.000
_cell.length_b   1.000
_cell.length_c   1.000
_cell.angle_alpha   90.00
_cell.angle_beta   90.00
_cell.angle_gamma   90.00
#
_symmetry.space_group_name_H-M   'P 1'
#
loop_
_entity.id
_entity.type
_entity.pdbx_description
1 polymer ?
#
loop_
_entity_poly.entity_id
_entity_poly.type
_entity_poly.pdbx_seq_one_letter_code
_entity_poly.pdbx_strand_id
1 'polypeptide(L)' 'LVSDLLDQQTKEWDLDRIRLHLPQYEEAIRLIIPSTLKPLDKQVWLPDVSGSYTTKSGYKRIFEEKKDLTNDQFNWMKTV' A
#
# COMPACT_ATOMS: atom_id res chain seq x y z
N LEU A 1 -9.01 18.60 -14.83
CA LEU A 1 -9.13 17.22 -14.30
C LEU A 1 -8.05 17.00 -13.25
N VAL A 2 -8.17 15.99 -12.36
CA VAL A 2 -7.14 15.73 -11.32
C VAL A 2 -5.75 15.50 -11.92
N SER A 3 -5.70 14.94 -13.13
CA SER A 3 -4.49 14.78 -13.93
C SER A 3 -3.71 16.08 -14.17
N ASP A 4 -4.37 17.23 -14.14
CA ASP A 4 -3.75 18.51 -14.48
C ASP A 4 -2.98 19.10 -13.30
N LEU A 5 -3.12 18.52 -12.09
CA LEU A 5 -2.33 18.86 -10.90
C LEU A 5 -0.94 18.19 -10.91
N LEU A 6 -0.71 17.26 -11.84
CA LEU A 6 0.58 16.60 -12.04
C LEU A 6 1.28 17.22 -13.24
N ASP A 7 2.60 17.38 -13.12
CA ASP A 7 3.44 17.68 -14.27
C ASP A 7 3.55 16.43 -15.17
N GLN A 8 3.25 16.60 -16.45
CA GLN A 8 3.23 15.49 -17.42
C GLN A 8 4.63 14.96 -17.75
N GLN A 9 5.67 15.77 -17.58
CA GLN A 9 7.05 15.35 -17.87
C GLN A 9 7.67 14.62 -16.68
N THR A 10 7.58 15.22 -15.49
CA THR A 10 8.20 14.67 -14.28
C THR A 10 7.32 13.67 -13.56
N LYS A 11 6.00 13.70 -13.79
CA LYS A 11 4.96 12.96 -13.04
C LYS A 11 4.92 13.29 -11.54
N GLU A 12 5.48 14.43 -11.16
CA GLU A 12 5.44 14.98 -9.82
C GLU A 12 4.31 16.01 -9.68
N TRP A 13 4.02 16.41 -8.44
CA TRP A 13 3.01 17.43 -8.16
C TRP A 13 3.43 18.82 -8.66
N ASP A 14 2.57 19.47 -9.44
CA ASP A 14 2.71 20.88 -9.80
C ASP A 14 2.16 21.76 -8.66
N LEU A 15 3.07 22.25 -7.82
CA LEU A 15 2.74 23.05 -6.65
C LEU A 15 2.03 24.35 -6.99
N ASP A 16 2.37 24.97 -8.12
CA ASP A 16 1.77 26.23 -8.53
C ASP A 16 0.31 26.02 -8.94
N ARG A 17 0.02 24.92 -9.65
CA ARG A 17 -1.36 24.55 -9.98
C ARG A 17 -2.18 24.11 -8.77
N ILE A 18 -1.58 23.39 -7.83
CA ILE A 18 -2.25 23.00 -6.58
C ILE A 18 -2.62 24.25 -5.77
N ARG A 19 -1.71 25.21 -5.65
CA ARG A 19 -1.98 26.48 -4.94
C ARG A 19 -3.05 27.33 -5.62
N LEU A 20 -3.09 27.32 -6.94
CA LEU A 20 -4.10 28.06 -7.70
C LEU A 20 -5.50 27.46 -7.53
N HIS A 21 -5.62 26.13 -7.56
CA HIS A 21 -6.92 25.45 -7.59
C HIS A 21 -7.41 24.94 -6.24
N LEU A 22 -6.50 24.46 -5.39
CA LEU A 22 -6.80 23.74 -4.14
C LEU A 22 -5.81 24.12 -3.01
N PRO A 23 -5.63 25.42 -2.70
CA PRO A 23 -4.64 25.86 -1.72
C PRO A 23 -4.86 25.24 -0.33
N GLN A 24 -6.13 25.07 0.07
CA GLN A 24 -6.51 24.50 1.36
C GLN A 24 -6.13 23.01 1.53
N TYR A 25 -5.86 22.29 0.43
CA TYR A 25 -5.52 20.87 0.45
C TYR A 25 -4.06 20.60 0.06
N GLU A 26 -3.24 21.64 -0.13
CA GLU A 26 -1.85 21.49 -0.55
C GLU A 26 -1.08 20.53 0.36
N GLU A 27 -1.21 20.68 1.68
CA GLU A 27 -0.54 19.80 2.65
C GLU A 27 -0.99 18.35 2.51
N ALA A 28 -2.29 18.11 2.36
CA ALA A 28 -2.85 16.76 2.22
C ALA A 28 -2.44 16.11 0.89
N ILE A 29 -2.45 16.88 -0.21
CA ILE A 29 -2.07 16.40 -1.54
C ILE A 29 -0.59 16.03 -1.57
N ARG A 30 0.28 16.83 -0.93
CA ARG A 30 1.72 16.57 -0.84
C ARG A 30 2.08 15.27 -0.12
N LEU A 31 1.19 14.74 0.73
CA LEU A 31 1.38 13.44 1.39
C LEU A 31 1.17 12.25 0.43
N ILE A 32 0.49 12.47 -0.68
CA ILE A 32 0.24 11.43 -1.69
C ILE A 32 1.50 11.31 -2.54
N ILE A 33 2.13 10.14 -2.52
CA ILE A 33 3.33 9.87 -3.30
C ILE A 33 2.94 9.61 -4.76
N PRO A 34 3.38 10.43 -5.73
CA PRO A 34 3.17 10.16 -7.14
C PRO A 34 3.88 8.88 -7.58
N SER A 35 3.35 8.24 -8.61
CA SER A 35 3.75 6.89 -9.07
C SER A 35 5.24 6.73 -9.39
N THR A 36 5.99 7.81 -9.61
CA THR A 36 7.42 7.79 -9.94
C THR A 36 8.30 7.23 -8.83
N LEU A 37 7.86 7.31 -7.57
CA LEU A 37 8.59 6.78 -6.41
C LEU A 37 8.03 5.44 -5.89
N LYS A 38 7.10 4.82 -6.63
CA LYS A 38 6.41 3.63 -6.15
C LYS A 38 7.35 2.41 -6.17
N PRO A 39 7.52 1.66 -5.06
CA PRO A 39 8.17 0.37 -5.10
C PRO A 39 7.45 -0.55 -6.10
N LEU A 40 8.17 -1.50 -6.70
CA LEU A 40 7.62 -2.45 -7.64
C LEU A 40 6.33 -3.05 -7.05
N ASP A 41 5.20 -2.94 -7.77
CA ASP A 41 3.93 -3.47 -7.28
C ASP A 41 4.12 -4.95 -6.92
N LYS A 42 3.99 -5.28 -5.63
CA LYS A 42 4.19 -6.64 -5.13
C LYS A 42 2.87 -7.40 -5.23
N GLN A 43 2.90 -8.62 -5.76
CA GLN A 43 1.73 -9.48 -5.77
C GLN A 43 1.39 -9.91 -4.33
N VAL A 44 0.39 -9.27 -3.72
CA VAL A 44 -0.12 -9.60 -2.38
C VAL A 44 -1.25 -10.64 -2.43
N TRP A 45 -1.57 -11.17 -3.60
CA TRP A 45 -2.53 -12.26 -3.74
C TRP A 45 -1.77 -13.57 -3.91
N LEU A 46 -2.31 -14.69 -3.37
CA LEU A 46 -1.74 -16.00 -3.69
C LEU A 46 -1.81 -16.17 -5.21
N PRO A 47 -0.73 -16.63 -5.88
CA PRO A 47 -0.81 -17.02 -7.28
C PRO A 47 -1.67 -18.29 -7.37
N ASP A 48 -2.98 -18.10 -7.42
CA ASP A 48 -3.90 -19.17 -7.74
C ASP A 48 -4.07 -19.23 -9.25
N VAL A 49 -3.82 -20.41 -9.81
CA VAL A 49 -3.84 -20.66 -11.26
C VAL A 49 -5.24 -20.42 -11.84
N SER A 50 -6.29 -20.48 -11.01
CA SER A 50 -7.68 -20.23 -11.39
C SER A 50 -8.11 -18.76 -11.25
N GLY A 51 -7.32 -17.91 -10.58
CA GLY A 51 -7.66 -16.51 -10.28
C GLY A 51 -8.86 -16.32 -9.34
N SER A 52 -9.45 -17.40 -8.81
CA SER A 52 -10.65 -17.35 -7.97
C SER A 52 -10.27 -17.19 -6.51
N TYR A 53 -10.28 -15.95 -6.02
CA TYR A 53 -10.00 -15.67 -4.62
C TYR A 53 -11.24 -15.90 -3.75
N THR A 54 -11.08 -16.71 -2.71
CA THR A 54 -12.12 -17.00 -1.71
C THR A 54 -11.62 -16.68 -0.30
N THR A 55 -12.53 -16.63 0.66
CA THR A 55 -12.18 -16.51 2.08
C THR A 55 -11.15 -17.57 2.52
N LYS A 56 -11.23 -18.80 1.97
CA LYS A 56 -10.29 -19.89 2.25
C LYS A 56 -8.88 -19.62 1.74
N SER A 57 -8.73 -19.05 0.54
CA SER A 57 -7.41 -18.67 0.00
C SER A 57 -6.79 -17.54 0.82
N GLY A 58 -7.58 -16.60 1.33
CA GLY A 58 -7.08 -15.56 2.25
C GLY A 58 -6.50 -16.12 3.55
N TYR A 59 -7.22 -17.03 4.22
CA TYR A 59 -6.69 -17.67 5.44
C TYR A 59 -5.44 -18.50 5.19
N LYS A 60 -5.36 -19.23 4.06
CA LYS A 60 -4.17 -20.01 3.71
C LYS A 60 -2.90 -19.15 3.64
N ARG A 61 -2.99 -17.94 3.06
CA ARG A 61 -1.88 -16.99 2.98
C ARG A 61 -1.37 -16.57 4.36
N ILE A 62 -2.28 -16.27 5.29
CA ILE A 62 -1.95 -15.88 6.66
C ILE A 62 -1.19 -17.01 7.38
N PHE A 63 -1.56 -18.27 7.14
CA PHE A 63 -0.85 -19.42 7.70
C PHE A 63 0.53 -19.64 7.08
N GLU A 64 0.72 -19.41 5.78
CA GLU A 64 2.01 -19.54 5.10
C GLU A 64 2.99 -18.42 5.48
N GLU A 65 2.51 -17.18 5.64
CA GLU A 65 3.32 -16.01 6.03
C GLU A 65 3.82 -16.09 7.49
N LYS A 66 3.08 -16.79 8.37
CA LYS A 66 3.47 -17.01 9.77
C LYS A 66 4.61 -18.01 9.96
N LYS A 67 5.08 -18.69 8.91
CA LYS A 67 6.09 -19.75 9.04
C LYS A 67 7.51 -19.21 9.34
N ASP A 68 7.74 -17.92 9.13
CA ASP A 68 9.01 -17.23 9.45
C ASP A 68 8.98 -16.45 10.78
N LEU A 69 7.95 -16.63 11.60
CA LEU A 69 8.01 -16.19 12.99
C LEU A 69 8.74 -17.28 13.79
N THR A 70 10.03 -17.04 14.00
CA THR A 70 10.84 -17.77 14.97
C THR A 70 10.05 -18.05 16.24
N ASN A 71 10.23 -19.28 16.72
CA ASN A 71 9.69 -19.99 17.87
C ASN A 71 9.62 -19.21 19.22
N ASP A 72 9.02 -18.02 19.25
CA ASP A 72 8.66 -17.34 20.49
C ASP A 72 7.30 -17.86 20.95
N GLN A 73 7.35 -19.05 21.55
CA GLN A 73 6.26 -19.67 22.27
C GLN A 73 5.91 -18.77 23.47
N PHE A 74 5.00 -17.82 23.27
CA PHE A 74 4.52 -16.94 24.34
C PHE A 74 3.86 -17.77 25.44
N ASN A 75 4.52 -17.90 26.59
CA ASN A 75 4.05 -18.71 27.71
C ASN A 75 2.98 -17.96 28.49
N TRP A 76 1.72 -18.30 28.23
CA TRP A 76 0.53 -17.75 28.90
C TRP A 76 0.48 -18.00 30.42
N MET A 77 1.30 -18.90 30.97
CA MET A 77 1.36 -19.16 32.42
C MET A 77 2.36 -18.28 33.18
N LYS A 78 3.06 -17.33 32.54
CA LYS A 78 4.00 -16.44 33.24
C LYS A 78 3.35 -15.36 34.11
N THR A 79 2.04 -15.39 34.30
CA THR A 79 1.37 -14.46 35.21
C THR A 79 0.23 -15.16 35.95
N VAL A 80 0.61 -15.99 36.91
CA VAL A 80 -0.17 -16.27 38.12
C VAL A 80 0.75 -16.09 39.31
#